data_AF-A0A2E0KRF5-F1
#
_entry.id   AF-A0A2E0KRF5-F1
#
_cell.length_a   1.000
_cell.length_b   1.000
_cell.length_c   1.000
_cell.angle_alpha   90.00
_cell.angle_beta   90.00
_cell.angle_gamma   90.00
#
_symmetry.space_group_name_H-M   'P 1'
#
loop_
_entity.id
_entity.type
_entity.pdbx_description
1 polymer ?
#
loop_
_entity_poly.entity_id
_entity_poly.type
_entity_poly.pdbx_seq_one_letter_code
_entity_poly.pdbx_strand_id
1 'polypeptide(L)'
;MNIVLGRFQPFHRGHEHLVEVALDKGPTIIAIGSSEAELSMSNPWNADEREAMIRAWLDGREAKIVQIPDINDPPNWVEHATKFHGEGVLVTSDESTKELYEESGFTVDWVDLSNRESFEGWRVRATLKMLSTVYETDAQKTVMLASIPSSVVDWLIENDALYRLYSMSRDLEHVG
;
A
#
# COMPACT_ATOMS: atom_id res chain seq x y z
N MET A 1 -3.56 6.12 -19.52
CA MET A 1 -2.68 5.61 -18.46
C MET A 1 -3.47 5.69 -17.17
N ASN A 2 -3.60 4.60 -16.45
CA ASN A 2 -4.30 4.55 -15.17
C ASN A 2 -3.28 4.68 -14.04
N ILE A 3 -3.58 5.48 -13.01
CA ILE A 3 -2.66 5.74 -11.90
C ILE A 3 -3.34 5.25 -10.63
N VAL A 4 -2.70 4.30 -9.93
CA VAL A 4 -3.11 3.87 -8.59
C VAL A 4 -2.07 4.35 -7.61
N LEU A 5 -2.49 5.15 -6.64
CA LEU A 5 -1.62 5.79 -5.67
C LEU A 5 -1.94 5.30 -4.26
N GLY A 6 -0.90 4.95 -3.52
CA GLY A 6 -1.05 4.53 -2.14
C GLY A 6 0.28 4.39 -1.43
N ARG A 7 0.23 4.29 -0.10
CA ARG A 7 1.42 3.96 0.69
C ARG A 7 1.74 2.48 0.65
N PHE A 8 0.78 1.59 0.39
CA PHE A 8 0.97 0.14 0.35
C PHE A 8 1.69 -0.44 1.60
N GLN A 9 1.20 -0.11 2.80
CA GLN A 9 1.79 -0.52 4.09
C GLN A 9 0.89 -1.54 4.83
N PRO A 10 0.85 -2.83 4.44
CA PRO A 10 1.45 -3.45 3.26
C PRO A 10 0.53 -3.36 2.03
N PHE A 11 0.91 -3.98 0.91
CA PHE A 11 -0.03 -4.29 -0.17
C PHE A 11 -1.08 -5.30 0.32
N HIS A 12 -2.37 -5.03 0.08
CA HIS A 12 -3.48 -5.79 0.67
C HIS A 12 -4.67 -5.85 -0.31
N ARG A 13 -5.71 -6.61 0.00
CA ARG A 13 -6.84 -6.88 -0.92
C ARG A 13 -7.58 -5.64 -1.42
N GLY A 14 -7.64 -4.58 -0.61
CA GLY A 14 -8.16 -3.27 -1.06
C GLY A 14 -7.32 -2.66 -2.19
N HIS A 15 -5.98 -2.73 -2.10
CA HIS A 15 -5.09 -2.27 -3.16
C HIS A 15 -5.14 -3.18 -4.40
N GLU A 16 -5.15 -4.51 -4.19
CA GLU A 16 -5.36 -5.50 -5.25
C GLU A 16 -6.57 -5.14 -6.10
N HIS A 17 -7.72 -4.87 -5.49
CA HIS A 17 -8.93 -4.50 -6.23
C HIS A 17 -8.74 -3.24 -7.08
N LEU A 18 -8.15 -2.18 -6.53
CA LEU A 18 -7.89 -0.94 -7.28
C LEU A 18 -6.96 -1.16 -8.46
N VAL A 19 -5.88 -1.93 -8.26
CA VAL A 19 -4.90 -2.20 -9.30
C VAL A 19 -5.49 -3.10 -10.39
N GLU A 20 -6.30 -4.11 -10.06
CA GLU A 20 -7.00 -4.92 -11.07
C GLU A 20 -7.94 -4.07 -11.93
N VAL A 21 -8.75 -3.20 -11.31
CA VAL A 21 -9.64 -2.28 -12.05
C VAL A 21 -8.85 -1.37 -12.99
N ALA A 22 -7.69 -0.89 -12.56
CA ALA A 22 -6.81 -0.09 -13.40
C ALA A 22 -6.18 -0.91 -14.56
N LEU A 23 -5.70 -2.12 -14.29
CA LEU A 23 -5.10 -3.01 -15.29
C LEU A 23 -6.10 -3.43 -16.37
N ASP A 24 -7.34 -3.73 -15.98
CA ASP A 24 -8.44 -4.07 -16.91
C ASP A 24 -8.76 -2.94 -17.89
N LYS A 25 -8.50 -1.68 -17.48
CA LYS A 25 -8.69 -0.48 -18.30
C LYS A 25 -7.48 -0.15 -19.18
N GLY A 26 -6.34 -0.81 -18.99
CA GLY A 26 -5.14 -0.66 -19.82
C GLY A 26 -3.86 -0.31 -19.06
N PRO A 27 -2.87 0.32 -19.73
CA PRO A 27 -1.56 0.61 -19.14
C PRO A 27 -1.65 1.34 -17.81
N THR A 28 -0.98 0.80 -16.80
CA THR A 28 -1.13 1.20 -15.39
C THR A 28 0.21 1.57 -14.75
N ILE A 29 0.16 2.64 -13.95
CA ILE A 29 1.23 3.11 -13.07
C ILE A 29 0.79 2.91 -11.63
N ILE A 30 1.60 2.19 -10.85
CA ILE A 30 1.42 2.03 -9.41
C ILE A 30 2.41 2.97 -8.72
N ALA A 31 1.88 4.00 -8.07
CA ALA A 31 2.65 5.06 -7.43
C ALA A 31 2.72 4.83 -5.92
N ILE A 32 3.92 4.48 -5.43
CA ILE A 32 4.21 4.25 -4.02
C ILE A 32 4.50 5.61 -3.36
N GLY A 33 3.52 6.16 -2.66
CA GLY A 33 3.66 7.42 -1.90
C GLY A 33 4.43 7.24 -0.59
N SER A 34 4.88 8.36 -0.01
CA SER A 34 5.72 8.38 1.19
C SER A 34 6.92 7.43 1.06
N SER A 35 7.64 7.49 -0.07
CA SER A 35 8.73 6.56 -0.37
C SER A 35 9.93 6.68 0.57
N GLU A 36 10.16 7.88 1.08
CA GLU A 36 11.25 8.30 1.97
C GLU A 36 10.91 8.18 3.46
N ALA A 37 9.67 7.80 3.80
CA ALA A 37 9.20 7.77 5.18
C ALA A 37 10.09 6.88 6.07
N GLU A 38 10.44 7.39 7.24
CA GLU A 38 11.17 6.63 8.25
C GLU A 38 10.33 5.45 8.78
N LEU A 39 11.04 4.37 9.14
CA LEU A 39 10.42 3.16 9.64
C LEU A 39 9.67 3.44 10.95
N SER A 40 8.39 3.05 10.98
CA SER A 40 7.49 3.28 12.11
C SER A 40 6.33 2.30 12.09
N MET A 41 5.50 2.28 13.15
CA MET A 41 4.29 1.44 13.17
C MET A 41 3.28 1.80 12.07
N SER A 42 3.30 3.03 11.57
CA SER A 42 2.48 3.48 10.43
C SER A 42 3.13 3.19 9.08
N ASN A 43 4.46 3.22 9.01
CA ASN A 43 5.27 2.89 7.82
C ASN A 43 6.31 1.80 8.14
N PRO A 44 5.87 0.56 8.40
CA PRO A 44 6.79 -0.48 8.84
C PRO A 44 7.72 -0.95 7.71
N TRP A 45 7.32 -0.86 6.44
CA TRP A 45 8.15 -1.28 5.30
C TRP A 45 8.66 -0.10 4.48
N ASN A 46 9.91 -0.15 4.01
CA ASN A 46 10.46 0.88 3.14
C ASN A 46 9.87 0.80 1.71
N ALA A 47 10.24 1.71 0.80
CA ALA A 47 9.69 1.72 -0.55
C ALA A 47 10.04 0.46 -1.36
N ASP A 48 11.27 -0.04 -1.26
CA ASP A 48 11.73 -1.21 -2.01
C ASP A 48 11.03 -2.49 -1.57
N GLU A 49 10.77 -2.64 -0.26
CA GLU A 49 10.00 -3.76 0.29
C GLU A 49 8.56 -3.75 -0.20
N ARG A 50 7.93 -2.57 -0.22
CA ARG A 50 6.56 -2.41 -0.74
C ARG A 50 6.50 -2.69 -2.24
N GLU A 51 7.49 -2.23 -2.99
CA GLU A 51 7.63 -2.55 -4.41
C GLU A 51 7.80 -4.06 -4.62
N ALA A 52 8.63 -4.73 -3.81
CA ALA A 52 8.81 -6.17 -3.88
C ALA A 52 7.50 -6.94 -3.61
N MET A 53 6.69 -6.52 -2.64
CA MET A 53 5.35 -7.09 -2.40
C MET A 53 4.45 -6.92 -3.63
N ILE A 54 4.41 -5.73 -4.22
CA ILE A 54 3.59 -5.44 -5.42
C ILE A 54 4.07 -6.28 -6.60
N ARG A 55 5.38 -6.40 -6.81
CA ARG A 55 5.96 -7.21 -7.89
C ARG A 55 5.67 -8.69 -7.72
N ALA A 56 5.74 -9.21 -6.48
CA ALA A 56 5.34 -10.59 -6.18
C ALA A 56 3.87 -10.84 -6.50
N TRP A 57 3.00 -9.85 -6.31
CA TRP A 57 1.59 -9.93 -6.67
C TRP A 57 1.32 -9.75 -8.18
N LEU A 58 2.07 -8.89 -8.86
CA LEU A 58 1.93 -8.70 -10.30
C LEU A 58 2.26 -9.97 -11.09
N ASP A 59 3.18 -10.81 -10.60
CA ASP A 59 3.54 -12.10 -11.22
C ASP A 59 3.84 -11.97 -12.72
N GLY A 60 4.69 -11.00 -13.06
CA GLY A 60 5.10 -10.73 -14.45
C GLY A 60 4.10 -9.91 -15.28
N ARG A 61 2.93 -9.56 -14.75
CA ARG A 61 2.02 -8.59 -15.41
C ARG A 61 2.67 -7.23 -15.55
N GLU A 62 2.47 -6.60 -16.70
CA GLU A 62 3.07 -5.30 -17.01
C GLU A 62 2.38 -4.16 -16.26
N ALA A 63 3.12 -3.55 -15.33
CA ALA A 63 2.78 -2.27 -14.72
C ALA A 63 4.07 -1.50 -14.41
N LYS A 64 4.04 -0.18 -14.59
CA LYS A 64 5.17 0.67 -14.16
C LYS A 64 4.99 0.99 -12.67
N ILE A 65 6.03 0.79 -11.88
CA ILE A 65 6.04 1.18 -10.47
C ILE A 65 6.93 2.42 -10.33
N VAL A 66 6.45 3.42 -9.59
CA VAL A 66 7.21 4.63 -9.25
C VAL A 66 7.15 4.88 -7.75
N GLN A 67 8.22 5.42 -7.19
CA GLN A 67 8.31 5.80 -5.78
C GLN A 67 8.27 7.32 -5.68
N ILE A 68 7.36 7.86 -4.87
CA ILE A 68 7.11 9.30 -4.75
C ILE A 68 7.42 9.73 -3.32
N PRO A 69 8.46 10.57 -3.12
CA PRO A 69 8.74 11.11 -1.81
C PRO A 69 7.75 12.21 -1.45
N ASP A 70 7.38 12.38 -0.18
CA ASP A 70 6.57 13.50 0.26
C ASP A 70 7.37 14.81 0.27
N ILE A 71 6.69 15.94 0.09
CA ILE A 71 7.32 17.28 0.01
C ILE A 71 6.91 18.25 1.13
N ASN A 72 6.18 17.78 2.15
CA ASN A 72 5.66 18.62 3.25
C ASN A 72 4.96 19.92 2.79
N ASP A 73 4.38 19.90 1.58
CA ASP A 73 3.73 21.03 0.93
C ASP A 73 2.44 20.55 0.25
N PRO A 74 1.33 20.41 1.01
CA PRO A 74 0.09 19.83 0.50
C PRO A 74 -0.46 20.51 -0.76
N PRO A 75 -0.48 21.86 -0.89
CA PRO A 75 -0.95 22.53 -2.10
C PRO A 75 -0.21 22.13 -3.39
N ASN A 76 1.08 21.80 -3.29
CA ASN A 76 1.92 21.47 -4.44
C ASN A 76 2.14 19.96 -4.61
N TRP A 77 1.51 19.13 -3.77
CA TRP A 77 1.80 17.70 -3.75
C TRP A 77 1.35 16.98 -5.03
N VAL A 78 0.21 17.34 -5.63
CA VAL A 78 -0.23 16.71 -6.90
C VAL A 78 0.69 17.08 -8.06
N GLU A 79 1.12 18.34 -8.16
CA GLU A 79 2.09 18.77 -9.17
C GLU A 79 3.43 18.01 -9.01
N HIS A 80 3.86 17.81 -7.77
CA HIS A 80 5.03 17.01 -7.47
C HIS A 80 4.86 15.54 -7.84
N ALA A 81 3.78 14.90 -7.40
CA ALA A 81 3.49 13.50 -7.69
C ALA A 81 3.39 13.25 -9.22
N THR A 82 2.83 14.20 -9.96
CA THR A 82 2.70 14.18 -11.43
C THR A 82 4.06 14.11 -12.12
N LYS A 83 5.13 14.64 -11.52
CA LYS A 83 6.51 14.51 -12.07
C LYS A 83 7.00 13.06 -12.08
N PHE A 84 6.40 12.17 -11.28
CA PHE A 84 6.76 10.76 -11.18
C PHE A 84 5.80 9.86 -11.96
N HIS A 85 4.50 9.97 -11.68
CA HIS A 85 3.49 9.13 -12.32
C HIS A 85 3.00 9.67 -13.67
N GLY A 86 3.26 10.94 -14.00
CA GLY A 86 2.83 11.57 -15.25
C GLY A 86 1.32 11.81 -15.33
N GLU A 87 0.85 12.14 -16.52
CA GLU A 87 -0.56 12.41 -16.81
C GLU A 87 -1.38 11.12 -16.92
N GLY A 88 -2.64 11.15 -16.50
CA GLY A 88 -3.54 10.00 -16.60
C GLY A 88 -4.86 10.16 -15.87
N VAL A 89 -5.51 9.03 -15.63
CA VAL A 89 -6.72 8.93 -14.81
C VAL A 89 -6.31 8.34 -13.45
N LEU A 90 -6.59 9.06 -12.37
CA LEU A 90 -6.40 8.53 -11.03
C LEU A 90 -7.52 7.52 -10.72
N VAL A 91 -7.16 6.28 -10.43
CA VAL A 91 -8.08 5.25 -9.94
C VAL A 91 -7.93 5.18 -8.42
N THR A 92 -8.98 5.55 -7.67
CA THR A 92 -8.91 5.61 -6.21
C THR A 92 -10.23 5.26 -5.55
N SER A 93 -10.12 4.82 -4.31
CA SER A 93 -11.23 4.63 -3.38
C SER A 93 -10.94 5.37 -2.08
N ASP A 94 -10.17 6.45 -2.11
CA ASP A 94 -9.88 7.31 -0.96
C ASP A 94 -10.42 8.71 -1.24
N GLU A 95 -11.32 9.19 -0.38
CA GLU A 95 -12.06 10.45 -0.65
C GLU A 95 -11.10 11.64 -0.62
N SER A 96 -10.18 11.67 0.35
CA SER A 96 -9.22 12.77 0.48
C SER A 96 -8.27 12.86 -0.73
N THR A 97 -7.84 11.71 -1.25
CA THR A 97 -7.02 11.63 -2.46
C THR A 97 -7.82 12.05 -3.69
N LYS A 98 -9.09 11.62 -3.79
CA LYS A 98 -9.98 12.04 -4.88
C LYS A 98 -10.14 13.56 -4.89
N GLU A 99 -10.57 14.15 -3.77
CA GLU A 99 -10.79 15.60 -3.65
C GLU A 99 -9.52 16.38 -4.04
N LEU A 100 -8.37 15.98 -3.50
CA LEU A 100 -7.08 16.63 -3.78
C LEU A 100 -6.69 16.59 -5.28
N TYR A 101 -6.94 15.46 -5.96
CA TYR A 101 -6.63 15.33 -7.39
C TYR A 101 -7.66 16.05 -8.28
N GLU A 102 -8.96 16.01 -7.94
CA GLU A 102 -10.00 16.74 -8.65
C GLU A 102 -9.77 18.25 -8.58
N GLU A 103 -9.38 18.78 -7.40
CA GLU A 103 -8.99 20.18 -7.22
C GLU A 103 -7.81 20.59 -8.10
N SER A 104 -6.92 19.65 -8.41
CA SER A 104 -5.76 19.84 -9.30
C SER A 104 -6.09 19.61 -10.78
N GLY A 105 -7.36 19.33 -11.12
CA GLY A 105 -7.83 19.16 -12.50
C GLY A 105 -7.63 17.77 -13.09
N PHE A 106 -7.25 16.76 -12.29
CA PHE A 106 -7.15 15.38 -12.76
C PHE A 106 -8.52 14.77 -13.01
N THR A 107 -8.59 13.87 -14.00
CA THR A 107 -9.74 12.97 -14.11
C THR A 107 -9.59 11.87 -13.06
N VAL A 108 -10.61 11.71 -12.22
CA VAL A 108 -10.65 10.66 -11.19
C VAL A 108 -11.71 9.62 -11.53
N ASP A 109 -11.31 8.36 -11.44
CA ASP A 109 -12.14 7.18 -11.56
C ASP A 109 -12.34 6.59 -10.16
N TRP A 110 -13.52 6.82 -9.61
CA TRP A 110 -13.88 6.35 -8.28
C TRP A 110 -14.23 4.87 -8.29
N VAL A 111 -13.60 4.11 -7.38
CA VAL A 111 -13.88 2.68 -7.16
C VAL A 111 -14.51 2.49 -5.79
N ASP A 112 -15.71 1.92 -5.77
CA ASP A 112 -16.37 1.54 -4.51
C ASP A 112 -15.74 0.26 -3.96
N LEU A 113 -15.27 0.31 -2.71
CA LEU A 113 -14.79 -0.86 -1.98
C LEU A 113 -15.91 -1.37 -1.09
N SER A 114 -16.59 -2.42 -1.54
CA SER A 114 -17.68 -3.08 -0.80
C SER A 114 -17.28 -3.61 0.59
N ASN A 115 -15.98 -3.79 0.85
CA ASN A 115 -15.40 -4.22 2.13
C ASN A 115 -14.39 -3.20 2.70
N ARG A 116 -14.59 -1.90 2.44
CA ARG A 116 -13.66 -0.82 2.81
C ARG A 116 -13.19 -0.94 4.26
N GLU A 117 -14.12 -1.19 5.20
CA GLU A 117 -13.79 -1.35 6.61
C GLU A 117 -12.76 -2.46 6.86
N SER A 118 -12.76 -3.57 6.11
CA SER A 118 -11.85 -4.71 6.34
C SER A 118 -10.48 -4.59 5.68
N PHE A 119 -10.33 -3.70 4.70
CA PHE A 119 -9.11 -3.56 3.92
C PHE A 119 -8.44 -2.20 4.08
N GLU A 120 -8.61 -1.57 5.24
CA GLU A 120 -7.85 -0.38 5.59
C GLU A 120 -6.46 -0.76 6.10
N GLY A 121 -5.42 -0.11 5.57
CA GLY A 121 -4.03 -0.44 5.92
C GLY A 121 -3.75 -0.40 7.43
N TRP A 122 -4.40 0.49 8.20
CA TRP A 122 -4.22 0.52 9.66
C TRP A 122 -4.75 -0.74 10.36
N ARG A 123 -5.87 -1.30 9.90
CA ARG A 123 -6.43 -2.55 10.43
C ARG A 123 -5.55 -3.73 10.05
N VAL A 124 -5.11 -3.78 8.80
CA VAL A 124 -4.17 -4.80 8.33
C VAL A 124 -2.91 -4.80 9.20
N ARG A 125 -2.30 -3.63 9.43
CA ARG A 125 -1.13 -3.51 10.33
C ARG A 125 -1.43 -3.89 11.77
N ALA A 126 -2.60 -3.56 12.31
CA ALA A 126 -3.00 -3.98 13.65
C ALA A 126 -3.08 -5.51 13.77
N THR A 127 -3.68 -6.18 12.78
CA THR A 127 -3.70 -7.65 12.72
C THR A 127 -2.30 -8.23 12.59
N LEU A 128 -1.46 -7.69 11.71
CA LEU A 128 -0.07 -8.15 11.55
C LEU A 128 0.77 -7.94 12.82
N LYS A 129 0.53 -6.83 13.54
CA LYS A 129 1.16 -6.59 14.86
C LYS A 129 0.77 -7.68 15.84
N MET A 130 -0.51 -8.07 15.93
CA MET A 130 -0.92 -9.18 16.79
C MET A 130 -0.25 -10.50 16.36
N LEU A 131 -0.25 -10.79 15.07
CA LEU A 131 0.36 -12.00 14.49
C LEU A 131 1.88 -12.08 14.68
N SER A 132 2.55 -10.93 14.85
CA SER A 132 3.99 -10.88 15.14
C SER A 132 4.38 -11.56 16.46
N THR A 133 3.41 -11.88 17.33
CA THR A 133 3.62 -12.62 18.58
C THR A 133 3.30 -14.12 18.46
N VAL A 134 2.78 -14.56 17.31
CA VAL A 134 2.41 -15.95 17.03
C VAL A 134 3.57 -16.63 16.30
N TYR A 135 4.03 -17.79 16.78
CA TYR A 135 5.16 -18.52 16.17
C TYR A 135 4.74 -19.52 15.09
N GLU A 136 3.46 -19.91 15.05
CA GLU A 136 2.95 -20.90 14.10
C GLU A 136 2.68 -20.27 12.73
N THR A 137 3.56 -20.54 11.75
CA THR A 137 3.47 -19.99 10.39
C THR A 137 2.13 -20.28 9.71
N ASP A 138 1.58 -21.49 9.86
CA ASP A 138 0.30 -21.85 9.24
C ASP A 138 -0.88 -21.03 9.79
N ALA A 139 -0.85 -20.74 11.10
CA ALA A 139 -1.83 -19.87 11.74
C ALA A 139 -1.69 -18.43 11.25
N GLN A 140 -0.46 -17.91 11.17
CA GLN A 140 -0.20 -16.58 10.60
C GLN A 140 -0.72 -16.48 9.16
N LYS A 141 -0.39 -17.44 8.29
CA LYS A 141 -0.84 -17.47 6.89
C LYS A 141 -2.36 -17.46 6.79
N THR A 142 -3.03 -18.33 7.56
CA THR A 142 -4.50 -18.45 7.57
C THR A 142 -5.17 -17.11 7.88
N VAL A 143 -4.68 -16.38 8.89
CA VAL A 143 -5.25 -15.08 9.26
C VAL A 143 -4.91 -14.01 8.23
N MET A 144 -3.68 -13.96 7.73
CA MET A 144 -3.26 -12.93 6.75
C MET A 144 -4.03 -13.04 5.43
N LEU A 145 -4.33 -14.25 4.95
CA LEU A 145 -5.03 -14.49 3.69
C LEU A 145 -6.44 -13.87 3.62
N ALA A 146 -7.03 -13.55 4.79
CA ALA A 146 -8.32 -12.86 4.87
C ALA A 146 -8.26 -11.43 4.29
N SER A 147 -7.11 -10.75 4.36
CA SER A 147 -6.96 -9.34 3.94
C SER A 147 -5.76 -9.07 3.04
N ILE A 148 -4.86 -10.03 2.84
CA ILE A 148 -3.63 -9.88 2.05
C ILE A 148 -3.58 -10.95 0.95
N PRO A 149 -3.20 -10.61 -0.30
CA PRO A 149 -3.02 -11.57 -1.37
C PRO A 149 -1.96 -12.63 -1.02
N SER A 150 -2.13 -13.86 -1.50
CA SER A 150 -1.26 -14.99 -1.12
C SER A 150 0.22 -14.75 -1.41
N SER A 151 0.55 -14.18 -2.55
CA SER A 151 1.94 -13.84 -2.92
C SER A 151 2.58 -12.83 -1.97
N VAL A 152 1.81 -11.89 -1.42
CA VAL A 152 2.30 -10.94 -0.42
C VAL A 152 2.39 -11.60 0.95
N VAL A 153 1.48 -12.51 1.29
CA VAL A 153 1.58 -13.34 2.50
C VAL A 153 2.87 -14.17 2.47
N ASP A 154 3.16 -14.82 1.35
CA ASP A 154 4.40 -15.60 1.19
C ASP A 154 5.63 -14.70 1.31
N TRP A 155 5.64 -13.52 0.66
CA TRP A 155 6.70 -12.54 0.81
C TRP A 155 6.92 -12.13 2.28
N LEU A 156 5.84 -11.86 3.03
CA LEU A 156 5.93 -11.46 4.44
C LEU A 156 6.55 -12.55 5.32
N ILE A 157 6.24 -13.83 5.05
CA ILE A 157 6.80 -14.97 5.78
C ILE A 157 8.26 -15.21 5.40
N GLU A 158 8.58 -15.23 4.10
CA GLU A 158 9.93 -15.49 3.59
C GLU A 158 10.96 -14.45 4.04
N ASN A 159 10.52 -13.22 4.29
CA ASN A 159 11.37 -12.11 4.71
C ASN A 159 11.31 -11.82 6.22
N ASP A 160 10.70 -12.71 7.02
CA ASP A 160 10.46 -12.50 8.47
C ASP A 160 9.91 -11.10 8.79
N ALA A 161 9.02 -10.62 7.91
CA ALA A 161 8.66 -9.20 7.85
C ALA A 161 7.83 -8.76 9.07
N LEU A 162 7.18 -9.71 9.75
CA LEU A 162 6.41 -9.49 10.97
C LEU A 162 7.29 -9.22 12.19
N TYR A 163 8.52 -9.74 12.24
CA TYR A 163 9.42 -9.56 13.38
C TYR A 163 9.67 -8.08 13.71
N ARG A 164 9.74 -7.21 12.68
CA ARG A 164 9.90 -5.77 12.94
C ARG A 164 8.73 -5.16 13.70
N LEU A 165 7.50 -5.62 13.42
CA LEU A 165 6.30 -5.11 14.11
C LEU A 165 6.35 -5.51 15.59
N TYR A 166 6.86 -6.71 15.88
CA TYR A 166 7.14 -7.14 17.24
C TYR A 166 8.20 -6.22 17.89
N SER A 167 9.35 -6.02 17.24
CA SER A 167 10.43 -5.17 17.76
C SER A 167 9.95 -3.75 18.07
N MET A 168 9.30 -3.08 17.11
CA MET A 168 8.78 -1.72 17.27
C MET A 168 7.72 -1.63 18.38
N SER A 169 6.92 -2.68 18.57
CA SER A 169 5.90 -2.70 19.62
C SER A 169 6.48 -2.73 21.03
N ARG A 170 7.62 -3.40 21.22
CA ARG A 170 8.32 -3.48 22.51
C ARG A 170 9.01 -2.17 22.87
N ASP A 171 9.62 -1.52 21.89
CA ASP A 171 10.27 -0.24 22.11
C ASP A 171 9.26 0.82 22.60
N LEU A 172 8.02 0.79 22.09
CA LEU A 172 6.93 1.68 22.55
C LEU A 172 6.45 1.39 23.97
N GLU A 173 6.53 0.15 24.46
CA GLU A 173 6.14 -0.20 25.84
C GLU A 173 7.18 0.25 26.88
N HIS A 174 8.42 0.52 26.45
CA HIS A 174 9.51 0.93 27.33
C HIS A 174 9.71 2.46 27.44
N VAL A 175 9.00 3.26 26.63
CA VAL A 175 8.98 4.74 26.72
C VAL A 175 7.74 5.30 27.47
N GLY A 176 6.95 4.43 28.10
CA GLY A 176 5.78 4.79 28.91
C GLY A 176 6.05 4.95 30.40
#